data_AF-A0A179BC22-F1
#
_entry.id   AF-A0A179BC22-F1
#
_cell.length_a   1.000
_cell.length_b   1.000
_cell.length_c   1.000
_cell.angle_alpha   90.00
_cell.angle_beta   90.00
_cell.angle_gamma   90.00
#
_symmetry.space_group_name_H-M   'P 1'
#
loop_
_entity.id
_entity.type
_entity.pdbx_description
1 polymer ?
#
loop_
_entity_poly.entity_id
_entity_poly.type
_entity_poly.pdbx_seq_one_letter_code
_entity_poly.pdbx_strand_id
1 'polypeptide(L)'
;MSSNYPAYVLGYHGCDKAVGMAALNGASPLLPSEKAYDWLGSGIYFWENDPERALEWATQKAESGAYKEPFVLGAIIDLGNCLDLITRKYVPLIQTSYRMLKSQIEATGGKMPVNSDARGDKNSDKLVRKLDCAVINYVHEIAKEAALPAFDTVRGLFPEGNEIYDGARFHERTHTQIAVRNDACIKGFFLPRGETSALTSPVSP
;
A
#
# COMPACT_ATOMS: atom_id res chain seq x y z
N MET A 1 -25.43 -2.81 14.52
CA MET A 1 -24.40 -1.93 13.92
C MET A 1 -23.29 -1.81 14.94
N SER A 2 -22.09 -2.31 14.67
CA SER A 2 -20.97 -2.10 15.60
C SER A 2 -20.68 -0.60 15.67
N SER A 3 -20.47 -0.09 16.88
CA SER A 3 -20.11 1.29 17.19
C SER A 3 -19.02 1.86 16.27
N ASN A 4 -19.21 3.09 15.77
CA ASN A 4 -18.23 3.90 15.02
C ASN A 4 -17.07 4.37 15.93
N TYR A 5 -16.36 3.45 16.57
CA TYR A 5 -15.05 3.80 17.11
C TYR A 5 -14.07 3.95 15.95
N PRO A 6 -13.21 4.98 15.95
CA PRO A 6 -12.15 5.09 14.96
C PRO A 6 -11.31 3.82 14.95
N ALA A 7 -11.09 3.27 13.75
CA ALA A 7 -10.18 2.15 13.56
C ALA A 7 -8.79 2.74 13.28
N TYR A 8 -8.08 3.08 14.35
CA TYR A 8 -6.70 3.55 14.25
C TYR A 8 -5.74 2.39 14.03
N VAL A 9 -4.86 2.54 13.04
CA VAL A 9 -3.74 1.66 12.77
C VAL A 9 -2.45 2.48 12.71
N LEU A 10 -1.32 1.83 12.97
CA LEU A 10 -0.02 2.46 12.77
C LEU A 10 0.46 2.13 11.35
N GLY A 11 0.74 3.18 10.57
CA GLY A 11 1.36 3.08 9.26
C GLY A 11 2.80 3.56 9.30
N TYR A 12 3.65 2.97 8.47
CA TYR A 12 5.05 3.36 8.32
C TYR A 12 5.34 3.69 6.86
N HIS A 13 5.92 4.86 6.61
CA HIS A 13 6.24 5.35 5.27
C HIS A 13 7.76 5.41 5.08
N GLY A 14 8.27 4.52 4.23
CA GLY A 14 9.67 4.52 3.80
C GLY A 14 9.92 5.62 2.76
N CYS A 15 10.76 6.60 3.08
CA CYS A 15 11.02 7.77 2.25
C CYS A 15 12.47 8.28 2.39
N ASP A 16 12.80 9.35 1.65
CA ASP A 16 14.00 10.13 1.93
C ASP A 16 13.82 10.94 3.21
N LYS A 17 14.85 11.03 4.05
CA LYS A 17 14.81 11.76 5.32
C LYS A 17 14.35 13.20 5.19
N ALA A 18 14.73 13.91 4.14
CA ALA A 18 14.31 15.29 3.96
C ALA A 18 12.78 15.39 3.80
N VAL A 19 12.17 14.44 3.08
CA VAL A 19 10.71 14.36 2.91
C VAL A 19 10.05 13.98 4.23
N GLY A 20 10.54 12.93 4.90
CA GLY A 20 9.98 12.46 6.17
C GLY A 20 10.03 13.52 7.27
N MET A 21 11.14 14.23 7.40
CA MET A 21 11.30 15.31 8.38
C MET A 21 10.46 16.55 8.04
N ALA A 22 10.28 16.87 6.76
CA ALA A 22 9.40 17.98 6.35
C ALA A 22 7.93 17.67 6.71
N ALA A 23 7.48 16.44 6.50
CA ALA A 23 6.15 15.99 6.93
C ALA A 23 6.00 15.96 8.45
N LEU A 24 6.99 15.41 9.17
CA LEU A 24 6.98 15.36 10.63
C LEU A 24 6.85 16.74 11.28
N ASN A 25 7.59 17.73 10.76
CA ASN A 25 7.62 19.08 11.30
C ASN A 25 6.49 19.98 10.76
N GLY A 26 5.58 19.44 9.94
CA GLY A 26 4.49 20.21 9.32
C GLY A 26 4.94 21.24 8.28
N ALA A 27 6.17 21.11 7.75
CA ALA A 27 6.70 22.00 6.73
C ALA A 27 6.17 21.70 5.32
N SER A 28 5.85 20.42 5.04
CA SER A 28 5.22 19.98 3.78
C SER A 28 4.41 18.71 4.03
N PRO A 29 3.22 18.54 3.43
CA PRO A 29 2.52 17.27 3.48
C PRO A 29 3.26 16.19 2.67
N LEU A 30 2.92 14.93 2.92
CA LEU A 30 3.23 13.85 2.00
C LEU A 30 2.35 13.97 0.76
N LEU A 31 2.93 13.77 -0.41
CA LEU A 31 2.18 13.80 -1.67
C LEU A 31 1.66 12.40 -2.01
N PRO A 32 0.39 12.28 -2.45
CA PRO A 32 -0.12 11.01 -2.93
C PRO A 32 0.61 10.60 -4.21
N SER A 33 0.83 9.29 -4.36
CA SER A 33 1.29 8.72 -5.62
C SER A 33 0.09 8.50 -6.54
N GLU A 34 0.25 8.83 -7.82
CA GLU A 34 -0.76 8.64 -8.88
C GLU A 34 -0.20 7.80 -10.03
N LYS A 35 0.78 6.94 -9.75
CA LYS A 35 1.42 6.16 -10.80
C LYS A 35 0.49 5.04 -11.23
N ALA A 36 0.43 4.81 -12.53
CA ALA A 36 -0.44 3.80 -13.14
C ALA A 36 -0.13 2.34 -12.74
N TYR A 37 0.85 2.10 -11.87
CA TYR A 37 1.23 0.78 -11.37
C TYR A 37 1.16 0.66 -9.83
N ASP A 38 0.65 1.70 -9.16
CA ASP A 38 0.47 1.69 -7.70
C ASP A 38 -0.63 0.70 -7.32
N TRP A 39 -0.30 -0.27 -6.49
CA TRP A 39 -1.13 -1.45 -6.28
C TRP A 39 -2.58 -1.15 -5.86
N LEU A 40 -2.73 -0.35 -4.81
CA LEU A 40 -4.01 -0.03 -4.17
C LEU A 40 -4.61 1.26 -4.72
N GLY A 41 -4.26 1.63 -5.96
CA GLY A 41 -4.70 2.86 -6.61
C GLY A 41 -3.91 4.10 -6.15
N SER A 42 -4.44 5.28 -6.44
CA SER A 42 -3.77 6.54 -6.06
C SER A 42 -3.89 6.82 -4.56
N GLY A 43 -2.81 7.24 -3.91
CA GLY A 43 -2.80 7.57 -2.48
C GLY A 43 -1.41 7.69 -1.86
N ILE A 44 -1.35 8.00 -0.56
CA ILE A 44 -0.14 7.99 0.24
C ILE A 44 0.02 6.60 0.86
N TYR A 45 1.14 5.93 0.58
CA TYR A 45 1.34 4.52 0.91
C TYR A 45 2.05 4.31 2.24
N PHE A 46 1.52 3.40 3.06
CA PHE A 46 2.10 2.99 4.33
C PHE A 46 2.11 1.47 4.45
N TRP A 47 3.17 0.92 5.04
CA TRP A 47 3.17 -0.43 5.59
C TRP A 47 2.49 -0.40 6.95
N GLU A 48 1.48 -1.25 7.14
CA GLU A 48 0.76 -1.32 8.39
C GLU A 48 1.53 -2.16 9.41
N ASN A 49 1.81 -1.59 10.58
CA ASN A 49 2.48 -2.25 11.70
C ASN A 49 3.86 -2.86 11.37
N ASP A 50 4.52 -2.40 10.30
CA ASP A 50 5.76 -2.98 9.80
C ASP A 50 6.79 -1.89 9.43
N PRO A 51 7.50 -1.33 10.42
CA PRO A 51 8.55 -0.33 10.19
C PRO A 51 9.77 -0.91 9.47
N GLU A 52 10.06 -2.21 9.64
CA GLU A 52 11.21 -2.87 9.01
C GLU A 52 11.04 -2.96 7.50
N ARG A 53 9.86 -3.38 7.02
CA ARG A 53 9.56 -3.42 5.58
C ARG A 53 9.59 -2.02 4.95
N ALA A 54 9.12 -1.01 5.67
CA ALA A 54 9.22 0.38 5.25
C ALA A 54 10.68 0.84 5.12
N LEU A 55 11.55 0.47 6.08
CA LEU A 55 12.98 0.78 6.05
C LEU A 55 13.69 0.04 4.90
N GLU A 56 13.36 -1.23 4.68
CA GLU A 56 13.92 -2.04 3.58
C GLU A 56 13.63 -1.35 2.23
N TRP A 57 12.40 -0.89 2.01
CA TRP A 57 12.06 -0.14 0.80
C TRP A 57 12.84 1.17 0.67
N ALA A 58 12.90 1.98 1.73
CA ALA A 58 13.66 3.24 1.71
C ALA A 58 15.14 2.99 1.40
N THR A 59 15.71 1.93 1.95
CA THR A 59 17.10 1.52 1.74
C THR A 59 17.34 1.13 0.28
N GLN A 60 16.48 0.29 -0.30
CA GLN A 60 16.55 -0.08 -1.72
C GLN A 60 16.47 1.15 -2.65
N LYS A 61 15.65 2.15 -2.29
CA LYS A 61 15.59 3.42 -3.03
C LYS A 61 16.85 4.26 -2.88
N ALA A 62 17.49 4.24 -1.72
CA ALA A 62 18.78 4.91 -1.53
C ALA A 62 19.89 4.21 -2.35
N GLU A 63 19.93 2.88 -2.35
CA GLU A 63 20.88 2.08 -3.14
C GLU A 63 20.72 2.32 -4.65
N SER A 64 19.48 2.52 -5.12
CA SER A 64 19.22 2.87 -6.52
C SER A 64 19.49 4.35 -6.85
N GLY A 65 19.94 5.16 -5.88
CA GLY A 65 20.17 6.60 -6.00
C GLY A 65 18.90 7.46 -6.06
N ALA A 66 17.72 6.88 -5.80
CA ALA A 66 16.46 7.62 -5.79
C ALA A 66 16.26 8.43 -4.51
N TYR A 67 16.77 7.92 -3.37
CA TYR A 67 16.85 8.64 -2.09
C TYR A 67 18.31 8.90 -1.72
N LYS A 68 18.54 9.97 -0.97
CA LYS A 68 19.86 10.34 -0.42
C LYS A 68 20.10 9.67 0.93
N GLU A 69 19.12 9.73 1.82
CA GLU A 69 19.19 9.14 3.15
C GLU A 69 17.89 8.39 3.46
N PRO A 70 17.92 7.06 3.62
CA PRO A 70 16.72 6.28 3.88
C PRO A 70 16.15 6.62 5.27
N PHE A 71 14.83 6.72 5.35
CA PHE A 71 14.14 7.13 6.56
C PHE A 71 12.75 6.50 6.65
N VAL A 72 12.28 6.25 7.88
CA VAL A 72 10.92 5.76 8.15
C VAL A 72 10.18 6.80 8.98
N LEU A 73 9.04 7.24 8.44
CA LEU A 73 8.09 8.09 9.13
C LEU A 73 6.90 7.23 9.62
N GLY A 74 6.61 7.28 10.92
CA GLY A 74 5.40 6.67 11.47
C GLY A 74 4.19 7.58 11.31
N ALA A 75 3.01 7.02 11.13
CA ALA A 75 1.73 7.72 11.02
C ALA A 75 0.63 7.01 11.82
N ILE A 76 -0.21 7.79 12.50
CA ILE A 76 -1.46 7.29 13.09
C ILE A 76 -2.55 7.48 12.03
N ILE A 77 -3.10 6.38 11.52
CA ILE A 77 -4.05 6.38 10.40
C ILE A 77 -5.41 5.95 10.92
N ASP A 78 -6.41 6.79 10.74
CA ASP A 78 -7.83 6.42 10.85
C ASP A 78 -8.27 5.80 9.53
N LEU A 79 -8.69 4.54 9.54
CA LEU A 79 -9.08 3.87 8.30
C LEU A 79 -10.34 4.48 7.65
N GLY A 80 -11.20 5.18 8.41
CA GLY A 80 -12.42 5.80 7.89
C GLY A 80 -13.31 4.81 7.14
N ASN A 81 -13.89 5.25 6.01
CA ASN A 81 -14.53 4.34 5.07
C ASN A 81 -13.47 3.60 4.25
N CYS A 82 -12.94 2.50 4.78
CA CYS A 82 -11.88 1.71 4.16
C CYS A 82 -12.42 0.70 3.14
N LEU A 83 -11.82 0.68 1.95
CA LEU A 83 -11.89 -0.43 1.01
C LEU A 83 -10.90 -1.52 1.46
N ASP A 84 -11.34 -2.36 2.39
CA ASP A 84 -10.52 -3.43 2.98
C ASP A 84 -10.58 -4.72 2.15
N LEU A 85 -9.48 -5.02 1.45
CA LEU A 85 -9.30 -6.20 0.59
C LEU A 85 -8.97 -7.48 1.36
N ILE A 86 -8.67 -7.39 2.65
CA ILE A 86 -8.42 -8.54 3.52
C ILE A 86 -9.75 -9.19 3.91
N THR A 87 -10.82 -8.39 3.96
CA THR A 87 -12.18 -8.87 4.24
C THR A 87 -12.93 -9.22 2.96
N ARG A 88 -13.87 -10.18 3.04
CA ARG A 88 -14.70 -10.57 1.90
C ARG A 88 -15.70 -9.51 1.46
N LYS A 89 -15.95 -8.48 2.28
CA LYS A 89 -17.03 -7.50 2.12
C LYS A 89 -17.01 -6.83 0.74
N TYR A 90 -15.83 -6.45 0.25
CA TYR A 90 -15.69 -5.66 -0.98
C TYR A 90 -15.25 -6.47 -2.21
N VAL A 91 -15.05 -7.78 -2.07
CA VAL A 91 -14.70 -8.65 -3.20
C VAL A 91 -15.73 -8.57 -4.35
N PRO A 92 -17.06 -8.61 -4.11
CA PRO A 92 -18.03 -8.50 -5.19
C PRO A 92 -18.00 -7.15 -5.93
N LEU A 93 -17.73 -6.06 -5.20
CA LEU A 93 -17.59 -4.72 -5.78
C LEU A 93 -16.43 -4.70 -6.77
N ILE A 94 -15.25 -5.17 -6.36
CA ILE A 94 -14.03 -5.16 -7.20
C ILE A 94 -14.18 -6.06 -8.42
N GLN A 95 -14.77 -7.25 -8.27
CA GLN A 95 -15.05 -8.13 -9.40
C GLN A 95 -15.99 -7.47 -10.41
N THR A 96 -16.98 -6.72 -9.94
CA THR A 96 -17.92 -5.99 -10.80
C THR A 96 -17.22 -4.82 -11.49
N SER A 97 -16.45 -4.03 -10.75
CA SER A 97 -15.63 -2.94 -11.27
C SER A 97 -14.66 -3.42 -12.35
N TYR A 98 -13.97 -4.57 -12.16
CA TYR A 98 -13.12 -5.16 -13.17
C TYR A 98 -13.89 -5.51 -14.46
N ARG A 99 -15.05 -6.18 -14.35
CA ARG A 99 -15.87 -6.54 -15.53
C ARG A 99 -16.35 -5.31 -16.30
N MET A 100 -16.80 -4.28 -15.58
CA MET A 100 -17.25 -3.02 -16.17
C MET A 100 -16.10 -2.28 -16.85
N LEU A 101 -14.97 -2.12 -16.18
CA LEU A 101 -13.77 -1.50 -16.75
C LEU A 101 -13.31 -2.22 -18.01
N LYS A 102 -13.29 -3.57 -17.97
CA LYS A 102 -12.94 -4.40 -19.13
C LYS A 102 -13.89 -4.16 -20.30
N SER A 103 -15.20 -4.19 -20.05
CA SER A 103 -16.20 -3.92 -21.09
C SER A 103 -16.04 -2.53 -21.71
N GLN A 104 -15.72 -1.52 -20.90
CA GLN A 104 -15.54 -0.14 -21.37
C GLN A 104 -14.29 -0.01 -22.25
N ILE A 105 -13.16 -0.60 -21.82
CA ILE A 105 -11.90 -0.57 -22.58
C ILE A 105 -12.04 -1.34 -23.89
N GLU A 106 -12.69 -2.51 -23.87
CA GLU A 106 -12.91 -3.33 -25.06
C GLU A 106 -13.85 -2.64 -26.07
N ALA A 107 -14.88 -1.94 -25.59
CA ALA A 107 -15.80 -1.18 -26.45
C ALA A 107 -15.09 -0.05 -27.23
N THR A 108 -13.99 0.49 -26.71
CA THR A 108 -13.16 1.50 -27.39
C THR A 108 -12.00 0.88 -28.18
N GLY A 109 -11.92 -0.44 -28.31
CA GLY A 109 -10.81 -1.15 -28.97
C GLY A 109 -9.49 -1.11 -28.19
N GLY A 110 -9.54 -0.73 -26.91
CA GLY A 110 -8.39 -0.68 -26.03
C GLY A 110 -7.95 -2.06 -25.55
N LYS A 111 -6.73 -2.14 -25.00
CA LYS A 111 -6.22 -3.36 -24.36
C LYS A 111 -6.21 -3.18 -22.85
N MET A 112 -6.68 -4.19 -22.13
CA MET A 112 -6.61 -4.19 -20.67
C MET A 112 -5.16 -4.13 -20.19
N PRO A 113 -4.86 -3.33 -19.15
CA PRO A 113 -3.58 -3.43 -18.45
C PRO A 113 -3.42 -4.83 -17.85
N VAL A 114 -2.16 -5.22 -17.63
CA VAL A 114 -1.79 -6.47 -16.97
C VAL A 114 -0.86 -6.18 -15.80
N ASN A 115 -0.91 -7.02 -14.77
CA ASN A 115 0.13 -7.05 -13.75
C ASN A 115 1.34 -7.81 -14.30
N SER A 116 2.53 -7.29 -14.07
CA SER A 116 3.78 -7.85 -14.59
C SER A 116 4.88 -7.81 -13.54
N ASP A 117 5.88 -8.65 -13.73
CA ASP A 117 7.05 -8.69 -12.87
C ASP A 117 7.89 -7.43 -13.06
N ALA A 118 8.47 -6.92 -11.97
CA ALA A 118 9.47 -5.86 -12.08
C ALA A 118 10.80 -6.46 -12.58
N ARG A 119 11.67 -5.61 -13.12
CA ARG A 119 13.03 -6.04 -13.48
C ARG A 119 13.75 -6.54 -12.23
N GLY A 120 14.17 -7.81 -12.23
CA GLY A 120 14.87 -8.43 -11.11
C GLY A 120 13.95 -9.10 -10.07
N ASP A 121 12.64 -9.11 -10.30
CA ASP A 121 11.68 -9.91 -9.52
C ASP A 121 11.89 -11.40 -9.81
N LYS A 122 12.48 -12.12 -8.86
CA LYS A 122 12.80 -13.55 -8.99
C LYS A 122 11.62 -14.46 -8.65
N ASN A 123 10.61 -13.94 -7.95
CA ASN A 123 9.52 -14.73 -7.38
C ASN A 123 8.23 -14.60 -8.20
N SER A 124 8.26 -13.81 -9.26
CA SER A 124 7.08 -13.46 -10.06
C SER A 124 5.98 -12.83 -9.20
N ASP A 125 6.39 -11.99 -8.25
CA ASP A 125 5.54 -11.31 -7.27
C ASP A 125 4.58 -10.29 -7.93
N LYS A 126 4.76 -9.98 -9.22
CA LYS A 126 3.97 -9.00 -9.99
C LYS A 126 4.05 -7.59 -9.40
N LEU A 127 5.26 -7.14 -9.08
CA LEU A 127 5.48 -5.82 -8.46
C LEU A 127 5.07 -4.61 -9.32
N VAL A 128 4.75 -4.78 -10.61
CA VAL A 128 4.19 -3.74 -11.47
C VAL A 128 2.69 -4.00 -11.70
N ARG A 129 1.84 -3.35 -10.91
CA ARG A 129 0.43 -3.73 -10.76
C ARG A 129 -0.56 -2.84 -11.51
N LYS A 130 -0.36 -2.71 -12.83
CA LYS A 130 -1.19 -1.82 -13.66
C LYS A 130 -2.66 -2.23 -13.72
N LEU A 131 -2.94 -3.54 -13.70
CA LEU A 131 -4.32 -4.02 -13.70
C LEU A 131 -5.00 -3.69 -12.38
N ASP A 132 -4.35 -4.05 -11.26
CA ASP A 132 -4.92 -3.81 -9.93
C ASP A 132 -5.15 -2.31 -9.70
N CYS A 133 -4.16 -1.47 -10.04
CA CYS A 133 -4.25 -0.01 -9.97
C CYS A 133 -5.47 0.53 -10.72
N ALA A 134 -5.63 0.10 -11.99
CA ALA A 134 -6.73 0.55 -12.84
C ALA A 134 -8.09 0.12 -12.29
N VAL A 135 -8.20 -1.12 -11.79
CA VAL A 135 -9.45 -1.63 -11.19
C VAL A 135 -9.79 -0.87 -9.91
N ILE A 136 -8.85 -0.65 -9.01
CA ILE A 136 -9.10 0.06 -7.74
C ILE A 136 -9.46 1.52 -8.01
N ASN A 137 -8.75 2.20 -8.91
CA ASN A 137 -9.12 3.57 -9.30
C ASN A 137 -10.54 3.61 -9.92
N TYR A 138 -10.91 2.61 -10.71
CA TYR A 138 -12.26 2.51 -11.27
C TYR A 138 -13.36 2.24 -10.21
N VAL A 139 -13.05 1.54 -9.12
CA VAL A 139 -13.97 1.42 -7.96
C VAL A 139 -14.32 2.81 -7.42
N HIS A 140 -13.34 3.71 -7.34
CA HIS A 140 -13.57 5.08 -6.86
C HIS A 140 -14.42 5.90 -7.83
N GLU A 141 -14.22 5.75 -9.14
CA GLU A 141 -15.08 6.39 -10.14
C GLU A 141 -16.52 5.90 -10.08
N ILE A 142 -16.75 4.58 -9.97
CA ILE A 142 -18.11 4.04 -9.79
C ILE A 142 -18.77 4.59 -8.52
N ALA A 143 -18.03 4.64 -7.41
CA ALA A 143 -18.57 5.17 -6.15
C ALA A 143 -18.98 6.65 -6.30
N LYS A 144 -18.17 7.45 -7.00
CA LYS A 144 -18.44 8.86 -7.29
C LYS A 144 -19.66 9.02 -8.21
N GLU A 145 -19.75 8.28 -9.30
CA GLU A 145 -20.88 8.31 -10.23
C GLU A 145 -22.20 7.89 -9.56
N ALA A 146 -22.14 6.90 -8.66
CA ALA A 146 -23.29 6.43 -7.89
C ALA A 146 -23.61 7.28 -6.64
N ALA A 147 -22.90 8.39 -6.42
CA ALA A 147 -23.02 9.24 -5.23
C ALA A 147 -22.92 8.45 -3.89
N LEU A 148 -22.10 7.39 -3.88
CA LEU A 148 -21.77 6.63 -2.68
C LEU A 148 -20.67 7.34 -1.88
N PRO A 149 -20.58 7.11 -0.55
CA PRO A 149 -19.46 7.62 0.25
C PRO A 149 -18.11 7.22 -0.35
N ALA A 150 -17.23 8.19 -0.53
CA ALA A 150 -15.88 7.95 -1.02
C ALA A 150 -15.12 7.04 -0.06
N PHE A 151 -14.24 6.19 -0.59
CA PHE A 151 -13.31 5.44 0.23
C PHE A 151 -12.14 6.34 0.65
N ASP A 152 -11.92 6.42 1.95
CA ASP A 152 -10.85 7.21 2.58
C ASP A 152 -9.50 6.53 2.48
N THR A 153 -9.50 5.19 2.59
CA THR A 153 -8.32 4.34 2.53
C THR A 153 -8.60 3.07 1.73
N VAL A 154 -7.54 2.48 1.18
CA VAL A 154 -7.56 1.14 0.58
C VAL A 154 -6.51 0.30 1.31
N ARG A 155 -6.88 -0.89 1.76
CA ARG A 155 -6.00 -1.75 2.57
C ARG A 155 -5.91 -3.14 1.94
N GLY A 156 -4.71 -3.69 1.81
CA GLY A 156 -4.50 -5.01 1.23
C GLY A 156 -3.32 -5.78 1.83
N LEU A 157 -3.48 -7.10 1.95
CA LEU A 157 -2.41 -8.04 2.34
C LEU A 157 -1.68 -8.51 1.08
N PHE A 158 -0.35 -8.43 1.08
CA PHE A 158 0.48 -8.86 -0.03
C PHE A 158 1.48 -9.93 0.40
N PRO A 159 1.33 -11.18 -0.07
CA PRO A 159 2.38 -12.19 0.00
C PRO A 159 3.49 -11.84 -1.00
N GLU A 160 4.69 -11.55 -0.52
CA GLU A 160 5.85 -11.15 -1.34
C GLU A 160 7.09 -11.91 -0.87
N GLY A 161 7.97 -12.31 -1.80
CA GLY A 161 9.21 -12.99 -1.46
C GLY A 161 9.14 -14.50 -1.63
N ASN A 162 10.23 -15.18 -1.28
CA ASN A 162 10.25 -16.64 -1.30
C ASN A 162 9.34 -17.20 -0.22
N GLU A 163 8.90 -18.44 -0.42
CA GLU A 163 8.37 -19.26 0.66
C GLU A 163 9.42 -19.39 1.77
N ILE A 164 9.03 -19.20 3.04
CA ILE A 164 9.99 -19.22 4.17
C ILE A 164 10.51 -20.64 4.52
N TYR A 165 9.91 -21.67 3.94
CA TYR A 165 10.36 -23.07 3.93
C TYR A 165 9.63 -23.82 2.81
N ASP A 166 10.09 -25.03 2.46
CA ASP A 166 9.56 -25.82 1.34
C ASP A 166 8.04 -26.07 1.48
N GLY A 167 7.26 -25.60 0.50
CA GLY A 167 5.80 -25.73 0.46
C GLY A 167 5.05 -24.73 1.34
N ALA A 168 5.70 -23.72 1.90
CA ALA A 168 5.04 -22.72 2.73
C ALA A 168 4.05 -21.86 1.93
N ARG A 169 3.02 -21.36 2.61
CA ARG A 169 2.18 -20.24 2.11
C ARG A 169 2.44 -18.95 2.88
N PHE A 170 3.55 -18.92 3.60
CA PHE A 170 4.09 -17.74 4.23
C PHE A 170 5.30 -17.29 3.42
N HIS A 171 5.38 -16.00 3.13
CA HIS A 171 6.45 -15.43 2.32
C HIS A 171 7.29 -14.45 3.14
N GLU A 172 8.58 -14.40 2.86
CA GLU A 172 9.61 -13.63 3.58
C GLU A 172 9.22 -12.18 3.85
N ARG A 173 8.48 -11.56 2.92
CA ARG A 173 8.12 -10.15 2.94
C ARG A 173 6.61 -9.96 2.88
N THR A 174 5.84 -10.91 3.40
CA THR A 174 4.38 -10.77 3.51
C THR A 174 4.05 -9.56 4.38
N HIS A 175 3.27 -8.62 3.86
CA HIS A 175 2.95 -7.39 4.60
C HIS A 175 1.55 -6.88 4.25
N THR A 176 1.02 -5.98 5.09
CA THR A 176 -0.19 -5.22 4.77
C THR A 176 0.19 -3.81 4.37
N GLN A 177 -0.38 -3.32 3.27
CA GLN A 177 -0.22 -1.94 2.82
C GLN A 177 -1.55 -1.19 2.90
N ILE A 178 -1.45 0.12 3.13
CA ILE A 178 -2.56 1.06 3.16
C ILE A 178 -2.23 2.20 2.19
N ALA A 179 -3.11 2.44 1.22
CA ALA A 179 -3.12 3.68 0.45
C ALA A 179 -4.14 4.64 1.08
N VAL A 180 -3.66 5.72 1.68
CA VAL A 180 -4.50 6.79 2.23
C VAL A 180 -4.85 7.76 1.10
N ARG A 181 -6.14 7.90 0.81
CA ARG A 181 -6.66 8.78 -0.25
C ARG A 181 -7.11 10.13 0.29
N ASN A 182 -7.53 10.15 1.56
CA ASN A 182 -7.97 11.34 2.27
C ASN A 182 -6.96 11.68 3.36
N ASP A 183 -6.18 12.75 3.15
CA ASP A 183 -5.12 13.18 4.08
C ASP A 183 -5.64 13.44 5.51
N ALA A 184 -6.92 13.82 5.67
CA ALA A 184 -7.55 13.99 6.97
C ALA A 184 -7.62 12.69 7.80
N CYS A 185 -7.39 11.53 7.19
CA CYS A 185 -7.26 10.24 7.87
C CYS A 185 -5.91 10.06 8.57
N ILE A 186 -4.88 10.82 8.19
CA ILE A 186 -3.62 10.86 8.91
C ILE A 186 -3.78 11.79 10.11
N LYS A 187 -3.82 11.22 11.31
CA LYS A 187 -4.06 11.99 12.55
C LYS A 187 -2.79 12.59 13.15
N GLY A 188 -1.64 12.12 12.70
CA GLY A 188 -0.36 12.66 13.10
C GLY A 188 0.78 11.78 12.63
N PHE A 189 1.95 12.40 12.52
CA PHE A 189 3.21 11.71 12.25
C PHE A 189 4.03 11.58 13.53
N PHE A 190 4.87 10.56 13.59
CA PHE A 190 5.80 10.33 14.68
C PHE A 190 7.09 9.70 14.19
N LEU A 191 8.16 9.84 14.99
CA LEU A 191 9.38 9.07 14.82
C LEU A 191 9.18 7.69 15.45
N PRO A 192 9.26 6.59 14.67
CA PRO A 192 9.26 5.25 15.26
C PRO A 192 10.35 5.15 16.31
N ARG A 193 10.04 4.53 17.45
CA ARG A 193 11.10 4.17 18.40
C ARG A 193 11.92 3.07 17.76
N GLY A 194 13.25 3.17 17.82
CA GLY A 194 14.11 2.11 17.31
C GLY A 194 13.76 0.80 18.01
N GLU A 195 13.44 -0.24 17.24
CA GLU A 195 13.43 -1.59 17.76
C GLU A 195 14.88 -1.96 18.05
N THR A 196 15.26 -1.99 19.32
CA THR A 196 16.46 -2.69 19.75
C THR A 196 16.27 -4.13 19.28
N SER A 197 17.09 -4.58 18.32
CA SER A 197 17.16 -5.96 17.82
C SER A 197 16.89 -6.97 18.94
N ALA A 198 15.62 -7.36 19.06
CA ALA A 198 15.17 -8.34 20.02
C ALA A 198 14.76 -9.53 19.16
N LEU A 199 15.71 -10.47 19.05
CA LEU A 199 15.63 -11.74 18.30
C LEU A 199 16.26 -11.73 16.90
N THR A 200 17.53 -11.34 16.78
CA THR A 200 18.42 -11.97 15.79
C THR A 200 19.48 -12.78 16.51
N SER A 201 19.15 -14.02 16.83
CA SER A 201 20.14 -15.10 16.84
C SER A 201 19.62 -16.14 15.87
N PRO A 202 20.28 -16.36 14.71
CA PRO A 202 20.05 -17.59 14.00
C PRO A 202 20.50 -18.72 14.93
N VAL A 203 19.56 -19.53 15.38
CA VAL A 203 19.91 -20.86 15.88
C VAL A 203 20.40 -21.61 14.64
N SER A 204 21.72 -21.70 14.48
CA SER A 204 22.32 -22.59 13.49
C SER A 204 21.83 -24.02 13.75
N PRO A 205 21.52 -24.81 12.70
CA PRO A 205 21.27 -26.23 12.87
C PRO A 205 22.53 -26.96 13.38
#